data_AF-A0A7K2M4B4-F1
#
_entry.id   AF-A0A7K2M4B4-F1
#
_cell.length_a   1.000
_cell.length_b   1.000
_cell.length_c   1.000
_cell.angle_alpha   90.00
_cell.angle_beta   90.00
_cell.angle_gamma   90.00
#
_symmetry.space_group_name_H-M   'P 1'
#
loop_
_entity.id
_entity.type
_entity.pdbx_description
1 polymer ?
#
loop_
_entity_poly.entity_id
_entity_poly.type
_entity_poly.pdbx_seq_one_letter_code
_entity_poly.pdbx_strand_id
1 'polypeptide(L)'
;TFLAARRWAGWRSGPLALLDIGGGSLEVAFGRGRLPDFVASLPLGAGRLTHEFFAGEDPPSPERVKALRRRVRHQLRDVAARIRWEGPRTAVVTSRTFQQLGRLCGAAPGRYGPFVERRLRRGELRRAVDR
;
A
#
# COMPACT_ATOMS: atom_id res chain seq x y z
N THR A 1 1.61 -12.88 -4.65
CA THR A 1 1.46 -11.52 -5.24
C THR A 1 2.72 -10.99 -5.92
N PHE A 2 3.91 -11.01 -5.29
CA PHE A 2 5.14 -10.42 -5.87
C PHE A 2 5.48 -10.89 -7.28
N LEU A 3 5.46 -12.21 -7.54
CA LEU A 3 5.78 -12.77 -8.86
C LEU A 3 4.88 -12.23 -9.98
N ALA A 4 3.58 -12.08 -9.70
CA ALA A 4 2.63 -11.53 -10.67
C ALA A 4 2.94 -10.06 -10.95
N ALA A 5 3.16 -9.26 -9.90
CA ALA A 5 3.55 -7.86 -10.02
C ALA A 5 4.87 -7.69 -10.79
N ARG A 6 5.87 -8.54 -10.53
CA ARG A 6 7.17 -8.53 -11.20
C ARG A 6 7.04 -8.85 -12.70
N ARG A 7 6.22 -9.84 -13.05
CA ARG A 7 5.94 -10.19 -14.45
C ARG A 7 5.21 -9.06 -15.18
N TRP A 8 4.22 -8.44 -14.52
CA TRP A 8 3.46 -7.33 -15.09
C TRP A 8 4.31 -6.06 -15.29
N ALA A 9 5.13 -5.69 -14.30
CA ALA A 9 5.97 -4.47 -14.36
C ALA A 9 7.14 -4.61 -15.35
N GLY A 10 7.50 -5.83 -15.75
CA GLY A 10 8.57 -6.12 -16.68
C GLY A 10 9.97 -5.85 -16.12
N TRP A 11 10.98 -6.23 -16.89
CA TRP A 11 12.41 -6.15 -16.52
C TRP A 11 12.92 -4.71 -16.34
N ARG A 12 12.33 -3.72 -17.05
CA ARG A 12 12.68 -2.29 -16.93
C ARG A 12 12.31 -1.66 -15.58
N SER A 13 11.55 -2.37 -14.75
CA SER A 13 11.14 -1.88 -13.42
C SER A 13 12.30 -1.81 -12.42
N GLY A 14 13.42 -2.50 -12.67
CA GLY A 14 14.57 -2.55 -11.77
C GLY A 14 14.22 -3.19 -10.41
N PRO A 15 14.91 -2.82 -9.31
CA PRO A 15 14.51 -3.24 -7.97
C PRO A 15 13.07 -2.81 -7.65
N LEU A 16 12.23 -3.75 -7.26
CA LEU A 16 10.79 -3.57 -7.12
C LEU A 16 10.36 -3.79 -5.67
N ALA A 17 9.59 -2.84 -5.13
CA ALA A 17 8.80 -3.03 -3.92
C ALA A 17 7.34 -3.28 -4.28
N LEU A 18 6.70 -4.22 -3.59
CA LEU A 18 5.28 -4.50 -3.66
C LEU A 18 4.64 -4.21 -2.30
N LEU A 19 3.49 -3.54 -2.30
CA LEU A 19 2.61 -3.41 -1.13
C LEU A 19 1.20 -3.91 -1.47
N ASP A 20 0.61 -4.73 -0.61
CA ASP A 20 -0.76 -5.24 -0.75
C ASP A 20 -1.52 -5.01 0.56
N ILE A 21 -2.55 -4.15 0.56
CA ILE A 21 -3.37 -3.92 1.76
C ILE A 21 -4.65 -4.74 1.65
N GLY A 22 -4.69 -5.88 2.32
CA GLY A 22 -5.89 -6.69 2.47
C GLY A 22 -6.81 -6.18 3.58
N GLY A 23 -7.85 -6.96 3.87
CA GLY A 23 -8.74 -6.70 5.01
C GLY A 23 -8.09 -7.03 6.35
N GLY A 24 -7.28 -8.09 6.42
CA GLY A 24 -6.64 -8.56 7.65
C GLY A 24 -5.17 -8.18 7.81
N SER A 25 -4.45 -7.93 6.73
CA SER A 25 -3.00 -7.73 6.74
C SER A 25 -2.55 -6.74 5.67
N LEU A 26 -1.29 -6.30 5.82
CA LEU A 26 -0.50 -5.63 4.80
C LEU A 26 0.68 -6.54 4.46
N GLU A 27 0.80 -6.95 3.21
CA GLU A 27 1.98 -7.63 2.70
C GLU A 27 2.94 -6.61 2.08
N VAL A 28 4.22 -6.76 2.40
CA VAL A 28 5.31 -6.01 1.78
C VAL A 28 6.32 -7.00 1.24
N ALA A 29 6.73 -6.81 0.00
CA ALA A 29 7.80 -7.60 -0.59
C ALA A 29 8.76 -6.69 -1.36
N PHE A 30 10.02 -7.07 -1.43
CA PHE A 30 11.02 -6.40 -2.24
C PHE A 30 11.85 -7.44 -2.98
N GLY A 31 12.27 -7.13 -4.21
CA GLY A 31 13.22 -7.97 -4.94
C GLY A 31 13.87 -7.27 -6.12
N ARG A 32 15.14 -7.58 -6.35
CA ARG A 32 15.90 -7.18 -7.53
C ARG A 32 15.69 -8.12 -8.72
N GLY A 33 15.41 -9.38 -8.44
CA GLY A 33 15.30 -10.45 -9.42
C GLY A 33 13.87 -10.93 -9.64
N ARG A 34 13.76 -12.21 -10.04
CA ARG A 34 12.47 -12.88 -10.24
C ARG A 34 11.77 -13.17 -8.91
N LEU A 35 12.52 -13.61 -7.90
CA LEU A 35 12.01 -13.89 -6.56
C LEU A 35 12.21 -12.65 -5.66
N PRO A 36 11.39 -12.50 -4.61
CA PRO A 36 11.62 -11.46 -3.63
C PRO A 36 12.86 -11.79 -2.78
N ASP A 37 13.68 -10.77 -2.50
CA ASP A 37 14.79 -10.82 -1.56
C ASP A 37 14.30 -10.63 -0.11
N PHE A 38 13.11 -10.07 0.05
CA PHE A 38 12.49 -9.77 1.33
C PHE A 38 10.97 -9.85 1.23
N VAL A 39 10.32 -10.44 2.24
CA VAL A 39 8.86 -10.52 2.38
C VAL A 39 8.50 -10.33 3.85
N ALA A 40 7.45 -9.55 4.11
CA ALA A 40 6.83 -9.40 5.41
C ALA A 40 5.30 -9.37 5.27
N SER A 41 4.59 -9.94 6.23
CA SER A 41 3.15 -9.75 6.42
C SER A 41 2.93 -9.11 7.78
N LEU A 42 2.23 -7.98 7.80
CA LEU A 42 1.96 -7.18 8.99
C LEU A 42 0.46 -7.20 9.29
N PRO A 43 0.03 -7.20 10.55
CA PRO A 43 -1.39 -7.16 10.92
C PRO A 43 -1.97 -5.74 10.75
N LEU A 44 -1.84 -5.16 9.55
CA LEU A 44 -2.23 -3.79 9.22
C LEU A 44 -3.28 -3.75 8.09
N GLY A 45 -4.17 -4.74 8.05
CA GLY A 45 -5.26 -4.77 7.09
C GLY A 45 -6.32 -3.70 7.38
N ALA A 46 -6.95 -3.18 6.33
CA ALA A 46 -7.89 -2.08 6.45
C ALA A 46 -9.10 -2.43 7.35
N GLY A 47 -9.72 -3.59 7.13
CA GLY A 47 -10.87 -4.04 7.93
C GLY A 47 -10.51 -4.31 9.39
N ARG A 48 -9.36 -4.97 9.62
CA ARG A 48 -8.82 -5.20 10.97
C ARG A 48 -8.64 -3.88 11.72
N LEU A 49 -7.93 -2.92 11.12
CA LEU A 49 -7.62 -1.65 11.78
C LEU A 49 -8.88 -0.81 12.03
N THR A 50 -9.85 -0.82 11.11
CA THR A 50 -11.14 -0.16 11.34
C THR A 50 -11.87 -0.77 12.53
N HIS A 51 -11.95 -2.11 12.61
CA HIS A 51 -12.60 -2.78 13.73
C HIS A 51 -11.87 -2.55 15.07
N GLU A 52 -10.54 -2.59 15.08
CA GLU A 52 -9.75 -2.42 16.30
C GLU A 52 -9.74 -0.98 16.83
N PHE A 53 -9.78 0.03 15.95
CA PHE A 53 -9.60 1.44 16.35
C PHE A 53 -10.85 2.30 16.25
N PHE A 54 -11.81 1.96 15.39
CA PHE A 54 -12.95 2.81 15.05
C PHE A 54 -14.31 2.15 15.32
N ALA A 55 -14.35 0.98 15.96
CA ALA A 55 -15.62 0.34 16.31
C ALA A 55 -16.48 1.27 17.19
N GLY A 56 -17.70 1.54 16.72
CA GLY A 56 -18.71 2.33 17.44
C GLY A 56 -18.62 3.85 17.25
N GLU A 57 -17.70 4.37 16.42
CA GLU A 57 -17.59 5.80 16.11
C GLU A 57 -17.62 6.03 14.59
N ASP A 58 -18.60 6.80 14.10
CA ASP A 58 -18.65 7.27 12.70
C ASP A 58 -19.11 8.74 12.64
N PRO A 59 -18.21 9.71 12.36
CA PRO A 59 -16.79 9.53 12.05
C PRO A 59 -15.94 9.22 13.31
N PRO A 60 -14.77 8.57 13.15
CA PRO A 60 -13.85 8.33 14.27
C PRO A 60 -13.24 9.63 14.81
N SER A 61 -13.07 9.71 16.13
CA SER A 61 -12.45 10.86 16.78
C SER A 61 -10.99 11.12 16.35
N PRO A 62 -10.51 12.38 16.35
CA PRO A 62 -9.12 12.71 16.02
C PRO A 62 -8.08 11.94 16.86
N GLU A 63 -8.38 11.67 18.13
CA GLU A 63 -7.55 10.90 19.06
C GLU A 63 -7.38 9.45 18.58
N ARG A 64 -8.47 8.80 18.16
CA ARG A 64 -8.43 7.43 17.60
C ARG A 64 -7.63 7.38 16.32
N VAL A 65 -7.83 8.35 15.42
CA VAL A 65 -7.04 8.45 14.17
C VAL A 65 -5.56 8.64 14.49
N LYS A 66 -5.22 9.50 15.46
CA LYS A 66 -3.83 9.73 15.91
C LYS A 66 -3.23 8.47 16.53
N ALA A 67 -3.99 7.72 17.33
CA ALA A 67 -3.56 6.45 17.92
C ALA A 67 -3.28 5.40 16.83
N LEU A 68 -4.17 5.24 15.85
CA LEU A 68 -3.97 4.35 14.71
C LEU A 68 -2.70 4.73 13.92
N ARG A 69 -2.51 6.02 13.62
CA ARG A 69 -1.30 6.50 12.93
C ARG A 69 -0.01 6.23 13.71
N ARG A 70 -0.04 6.22 15.04
CA ARG A 70 1.10 5.81 15.88
C ARG A 70 1.34 4.30 15.75
N ARG A 71 0.29 3.47 15.88
CA ARG A 71 0.37 2.00 15.74
C ARG A 71 0.94 1.60 14.39
N VAL A 72 0.42 2.15 13.30
CA VAL A 72 0.88 1.87 11.93
C VAL A 72 2.35 2.25 11.75
N ARG A 73 2.76 3.45 12.20
CA ARG A 73 4.17 3.89 12.11
C ARG A 73 5.12 3.01 12.91
N HIS A 74 4.69 2.54 14.08
CA HIS A 74 5.49 1.64 14.91
C HIS A 74 5.69 0.29 14.22
N GLN A 75 4.60 -0.34 13.77
CA GLN A 75 4.63 -1.64 13.08
C GLN A 75 5.39 -1.60 11.74
N LEU A 76 5.37 -0.46 11.04
CA LEU A 76 6.09 -0.28 9.78
C LEU A 76 7.58 0.04 9.96
N ARG A 77 8.08 0.30 11.18
CA ARG A 77 9.42 0.87 11.38
C ARG A 77 10.51 0.07 10.66
N ASP A 78 10.60 -1.22 10.93
CA ASP A 78 11.69 -2.06 10.48
C ASP A 78 11.55 -2.38 8.98
N VAL A 79 10.33 -2.66 8.54
CA VAL A 79 10.02 -2.86 7.11
C VAL A 79 10.33 -1.60 6.30
N ALA A 80 9.96 -0.43 6.80
CA ALA A 80 10.24 0.83 6.10
C ALA A 80 11.74 1.16 6.11
N ALA A 81 12.48 0.84 7.18
CA ALA A 81 13.93 0.97 7.22
C ALA A 81 14.60 0.05 6.19
N ARG A 82 14.17 -1.22 6.13
CA ARG A 82 14.64 -2.19 5.14
C ARG A 82 14.36 -1.70 3.72
N ILE A 83 13.14 -1.29 3.40
CA ILE A 83 12.78 -0.81 2.07
C ILE A 83 13.58 0.45 1.67
N ARG A 84 13.84 1.37 2.61
CA ARG A 84 14.69 2.54 2.34
C ARG A 84 16.13 2.15 2.05
N TRP A 85 16.69 1.20 2.82
CA TRP A 85 18.02 0.66 2.59
C TRP A 85 18.14 0.00 1.21
N GLU A 86 17.12 -0.77 0.82
CA GLU A 86 17.10 -1.48 -0.46
C GLU A 86 16.94 -0.57 -1.69
N GLY A 87 16.32 0.62 -1.53
CA GLY A 87 16.20 1.64 -2.57
C GLY A 87 15.45 1.18 -3.83
N PRO A 88 14.17 0.76 -3.74
CA PRO A 88 13.41 0.32 -4.91
C PRO A 88 13.29 1.43 -5.95
N ARG A 89 13.52 1.09 -7.22
CA ARG A 89 13.27 1.97 -8.36
C ARG A 89 11.78 2.08 -8.66
N THR A 90 11.05 0.98 -8.47
CA THR A 90 9.61 0.89 -8.76
C THR A 90 8.86 0.38 -7.54
N ALA A 91 7.74 1.03 -7.22
CA ALA A 91 6.77 0.54 -6.24
C ALA A 91 5.48 0.15 -6.95
N VAL A 92 5.05 -1.09 -6.78
CA VAL A 92 3.75 -1.60 -7.23
C VAL A 92 2.85 -1.77 -6.02
N VAL A 93 1.58 -1.46 -6.18
CA VAL A 93 0.57 -1.67 -5.15
C VAL A 93 -0.58 -2.51 -5.69
N THR A 94 -1.12 -3.40 -4.86
CA THR A 94 -2.24 -4.29 -5.18
C THR A 94 -3.30 -4.22 -4.09
N SER A 95 -4.48 -4.82 -4.32
CA SER A 95 -5.68 -4.78 -3.46
C SER A 95 -6.75 -3.74 -3.82
N ARG A 96 -7.96 -3.99 -3.32
CA ARG A 96 -9.11 -3.10 -3.46
C ARG A 96 -8.88 -1.75 -2.77
N THR A 97 -8.24 -1.74 -1.61
CA THR A 97 -7.93 -0.49 -0.88
C THR A 97 -7.07 0.43 -1.73
N PHE A 98 -5.96 -0.07 -2.30
CA PHE A 98 -5.13 0.76 -3.17
C PHE A 98 -5.82 1.16 -4.48
N GLN A 99 -6.68 0.31 -5.04
CA GLN A 99 -7.51 0.67 -6.20
C GLN A 99 -8.45 1.84 -5.88
N GLN A 100 -9.14 1.79 -4.74
CA GLN A 100 -10.05 2.85 -4.30
C GLN A 100 -9.30 4.16 -4.01
N LEU A 101 -8.14 4.10 -3.33
CA LEU A 101 -7.27 5.27 -3.12
C LEU A 101 -6.80 5.86 -4.45
N GLY A 102 -6.42 5.01 -5.42
CA GLY A 102 -6.10 5.44 -6.78
C GLY A 102 -7.26 6.18 -7.44
N ARG A 103 -8.48 5.64 -7.36
CA ARG A 103 -9.69 6.27 -7.91
C ARG A 103 -10.00 7.61 -7.26
N LEU A 104 -9.89 7.71 -5.93
CA LEU A 104 -10.04 8.95 -5.17
C LEU A 104 -9.01 10.00 -5.61
N CYS A 105 -7.80 9.57 -5.98
CA CYS A 105 -6.72 10.42 -6.47
C CYS A 105 -6.73 10.63 -8.00
N GLY A 106 -7.82 10.30 -8.69
CA GLY A 106 -7.99 10.57 -10.13
C GLY A 106 -7.42 9.52 -11.09
N ALA A 107 -6.94 8.37 -10.61
CA ALA A 107 -6.53 7.28 -11.50
C ALA A 107 -7.71 6.77 -12.33
N ALA A 108 -7.48 6.40 -13.60
CA ALA A 108 -8.51 5.96 -14.52
C ALA A 108 -9.36 4.76 -14.00
N PRO A 109 -10.67 4.68 -14.30
CA PRO A 109 -11.51 3.58 -13.85
C PRO A 109 -11.08 2.23 -14.47
N GLY A 110 -11.39 1.13 -13.79
CA GLY A 110 -11.09 -0.23 -14.25
C GLY A 110 -11.69 -0.57 -15.63
N ARG A 111 -12.89 -0.05 -15.92
CA ARG A 111 -13.61 -0.29 -17.19
C ARG A 111 -12.87 0.17 -18.45
N TYR A 112 -11.86 1.04 -18.32
CA TYR A 112 -11.02 1.45 -19.45
C TYR A 112 -9.94 0.41 -19.81
N GLY A 113 -9.96 -0.75 -19.15
CA GLY A 113 -9.13 -1.90 -19.50
C GLY A 113 -7.87 -2.04 -18.66
N PRO A 114 -7.19 -3.21 -18.78
CA PRO A 114 -6.05 -3.59 -17.95
C PRO A 114 -4.75 -2.86 -18.32
N PHE A 115 -4.63 -2.37 -19.55
CA PHE A 115 -3.41 -1.73 -20.05
C PHE A 115 -3.35 -0.22 -19.77
N VAL A 116 -4.42 0.37 -19.25
CA VAL A 116 -4.42 1.77 -18.85
C VAL A 116 -3.52 1.97 -17.64
N GLU A 117 -2.52 2.83 -17.80
CA GLU A 117 -1.61 3.16 -16.73
C GLU A 117 -2.34 3.88 -15.59
N ARG A 118 -2.10 3.42 -14.36
CA ARG A 118 -2.69 3.99 -13.14
C ARG A 118 -1.58 4.29 -12.16
N ARG A 119 -1.48 5.56 -11.75
CA ARG A 119 -0.48 6.03 -10.79
C ARG A 119 -1.17 6.62 -9.58
N LEU A 120 -0.68 6.26 -8.40
CA LEU A 120 -1.05 6.89 -7.14
C LEU A 120 0.14 7.74 -6.69
N ARG A 121 -0.05 9.06 -6.58
CA ARG A 121 0.99 9.98 -6.13
C ARG A 121 0.73 10.37 -4.68
N ARG A 122 1.80 10.46 -3.88
CA ARG A 122 1.72 10.88 -2.47
C ARG A 122 1.06 12.25 -2.30
N GLY A 123 1.33 13.18 -3.22
CA GLY A 123 0.72 14.52 -3.20
C GLY A 123 -0.80 14.49 -3.35
N GLU A 124 -1.32 13.74 -4.33
CA GLU A 124 -2.77 13.58 -4.49
C GLU A 124 -3.41 12.86 -3.31
N LEU A 125 -2.75 11.82 -2.79
CA LEU A 125 -3.23 11.12 -1.61
C LEU A 125 -3.29 12.04 -0.38
N ARG A 126 -2.29 12.91 -0.19
CA ARG A 126 -2.31 13.92 0.88
C ARG A 126 -3.51 14.84 0.72
N ARG A 127 -3.70 15.42 -0.48
CA ARG A 127 -4.84 16.30 -0.77
C ARG A 127 -6.19 15.63 -0.55
N ALA A 128 -6.31 14.34 -0.87
CA ALA A 128 -7.55 13.60 -0.68
C ALA A 128 -7.87 13.30 0.79
N VAL A 129 -6.86 13.22 1.66
CA VAL A 129 -7.04 12.99 3.12
C VAL A 129 -7.37 14.29 3.86
N ASP A 130 -6.91 15.43 3.34
CA ASP A 130 -7.12 16.74 3.96
C ASP A 130 -8.44 17.41 3.50
N ARG A 131 -9.19 16.77 2.61
CA ARG A 131 -10.54 17.16 2.17
C ARG A 131 -11.60 16.54 3.07
#